data_AF-A0A9N9XX79-F1
#
_entry.id   AF-A0A9N9XX79-F1
#
_cell.length_a   1.000
_cell.length_b   1.000
_cell.length_c   1.000
_cell.angle_alpha   90.00
_cell.angle_beta   90.00
_cell.angle_gamma   90.00
#
_symmetry.space_group_name_H-M   'P 1'
#
loop_
_entity.id
_entity.type
_entity.pdbx_description
1 polymer ?
#
loop_
_entity_poly.entity_id
_entity_poly.type
_entity_poly.pdbx_seq_one_letter_code
_entity_poly.pdbx_strand_id
1 'polypeptide(L)'
;MLPWANTVKTHLHAWFGGNELGNGIADVLFGVVNPSGKLPLSFPRRIEDKPTFLNFGSERRQVIYGEGIYVGYKYYEKALLDVLYPFGHDLSYTSFVYCDLTVDTTSAKLNVRNSGDVAEAV
;
A
#
# COMPACT_ATOMS: atom_id res chain seq x y z
N MET A 1 -14.54 2.22 4.57
CA MET A 1 -13.65 1.26 5.27
C MET A 1 -13.06 1.85 6.56
N LEU A 2 -12.55 3.09 6.57
CA LEU A 2 -12.06 3.76 7.80
C LEU A 2 -12.62 5.19 7.89
N PRO A 3 -13.81 5.42 8.48
CA PRO A 3 -14.47 6.74 8.45
C PRO A 3 -13.71 7.83 9.23
N TRP A 4 -12.85 7.43 10.16
CA TRP A 4 -12.05 8.30 11.03
C TRP A 4 -10.63 8.55 10.51
N ALA A 5 -10.29 8.07 9.30
CA ALA A 5 -8.93 8.19 8.81
C ALA A 5 -8.45 9.65 8.74
N ASN A 6 -9.34 10.58 8.37
CA ASN A 6 -9.00 11.99 8.26
C ASN A 6 -8.97 12.73 9.62
N THR A 7 -9.31 12.06 10.72
CA THR A 7 -9.36 12.69 12.06
C THR A 7 -8.14 12.39 12.91
N VAL A 8 -7.30 11.43 12.53
CA VAL A 8 -6.08 11.08 13.25
C VAL A 8 -4.86 11.68 12.57
N LYS A 9 -3.82 11.98 13.36
CA LYS A 9 -2.57 12.54 12.83
C LYS A 9 -1.69 11.50 12.14
N THR A 10 -1.78 10.25 12.56
CA THR A 10 -0.89 9.18 12.12
C THR A 10 -1.63 7.85 12.12
N HIS A 11 -1.39 7.04 11.09
CA HIS A 11 -1.82 5.66 11.02
C HIS A 11 -0.60 4.75 10.90
N LEU A 12 -0.54 3.73 11.75
CA LEU A 12 0.43 2.64 11.61
C LEU A 12 -0.33 1.36 11.31
N HIS A 13 0.02 0.71 10.21
CA HIS A 13 -0.60 -0.54 9.80
C HIS A 13 0.37 -1.72 9.98
N ALA A 14 0.13 -2.55 11.00
CA ALA A 14 1.08 -3.57 11.47
C ALA A 14 0.74 -5.02 11.07
N TRP A 15 -0.37 -5.25 10.36
CA TRP A 15 -0.86 -6.59 10.00
C TRP A 15 -0.89 -7.57 11.20
N PHE A 16 -0.60 -8.85 10.94
CA PHE A 16 -0.48 -9.91 11.95
C PHE A 16 0.99 -10.34 12.05
N GLY A 17 1.77 -9.68 12.91
CA GLY A 17 3.24 -9.81 12.98
C GLY A 17 3.81 -11.02 13.74
N GLY A 18 2.99 -12.00 14.13
CA GLY A 18 3.46 -13.17 14.88
C GLY A 18 3.95 -12.84 16.30
N ASN A 19 4.84 -13.69 16.84
CA ASN A 19 5.24 -13.62 18.26
C ASN A 19 5.89 -12.29 18.67
N GLU A 20 6.66 -11.67 17.77
CA GLU A 20 7.40 -10.43 18.03
C GLU A 20 6.63 -9.17 17.61
N LEU A 21 5.33 -9.27 17.31
CA LEU A 21 4.54 -8.13 16.82
C LEU A 21 4.61 -6.91 17.75
N GLY A 22 4.63 -7.15 19.06
CA GLY A 22 4.66 -6.07 20.06
C GLY A 22 5.96 -5.29 20.01
N ASN A 23 7.09 -6.01 19.98
CA ASN A 23 8.42 -5.41 19.89
C ASN A 23 8.60 -4.71 18.53
N GLY A 24 8.19 -5.35 17.44
CA GLY A 24 8.27 -4.74 16.11
C GLY A 24 7.45 -3.44 15.97
N ILE A 25 6.26 -3.38 16.56
CA ILE A 25 5.47 -2.14 16.61
C ILE A 25 6.18 -1.08 17.45
N ALA A 26 6.73 -1.45 18.62
CA ALA A 26 7.44 -0.52 19.49
C ALA A 26 8.69 0.07 18.80
N ASP A 27 9.48 -0.77 18.13
CA ASP A 27 10.68 -0.35 17.41
C ASP A 27 10.36 0.70 16.34
N VAL A 28 9.26 0.51 15.62
CA VAL A 28 8.78 1.49 14.62
C VAL A 28 8.26 2.76 15.28
N LEU A 29 7.45 2.66 16.34
CA LEU A 29 6.88 3.83 17.03
C LEU A 29 7.95 4.72 17.66
N PHE A 30 9.02 4.12 18.20
CA PHE A 30 10.12 4.85 18.82
C PHE A 30 11.26 5.20 17.84
N GLY A 31 11.12 4.85 16.56
CA GLY A 31 12.13 5.15 15.53
C GLY A 31 13.43 4.37 15.69
N VAL A 32 13.43 3.28 16.46
CA VAL A 32 14.54 2.30 16.51
C VAL A 32 14.69 1.65 15.14
N VAL A 33 13.57 1.40 14.46
CA VAL A 33 13.50 0.96 13.06
C VAL A 33 12.63 1.94 12.28
N ASN A 34 13.08 2.35 11.10
CA ASN A 34 12.31 3.20 10.19
C ASN A 34 11.28 2.32 9.42
N PRO A 35 10.00 2.70 9.34
CA PRO A 35 9.02 1.95 8.56
C PRO A 35 9.33 2.00 7.06
N SER A 36 9.47 0.83 6.45
CA SER A 36 9.78 0.65 5.02
C SER A 36 8.78 -0.25 4.27
N GLY A 37 7.66 -0.59 4.92
CA GLY A 37 6.65 -1.48 4.34
C GLY A 37 5.76 -0.78 3.31
N LYS A 38 5.70 -1.35 2.09
CA LYS A 38 4.77 -0.90 1.03
C LYS A 38 3.50 -1.73 0.99
N LEU A 39 2.35 -1.10 0.81
CA LEU A 39 1.06 -1.81 0.83
C LEU A 39 0.94 -2.81 -0.34
N PRO A 40 0.71 -4.11 -0.07
CA PRO A 40 0.45 -5.10 -1.12
C PRO A 40 -1.00 -5.06 -1.62
N LEU A 41 -1.88 -4.26 -1.01
CA LEU A 41 -3.31 -4.17 -1.32
C LEU A 41 -3.76 -2.71 -1.40
N SER A 42 -4.72 -2.42 -2.29
CA SER A 42 -5.39 -1.12 -2.34
C SER A 42 -6.50 -1.06 -1.29
N PHE A 43 -6.54 0.00 -0.49
CA PHE A 43 -7.58 0.23 0.52
C PHE A 43 -8.64 1.18 -0.05
N PRO A 44 -9.83 0.69 -0.45
CA PRO A 44 -10.86 1.57 -1.01
C PRO A 44 -11.47 2.46 0.08
N ARG A 45 -12.04 3.60 -0.35
CA ARG A 45 -12.73 4.51 0.58
C ARG A 45 -13.99 3.84 1.14
N ARG A 46 -14.77 3.18 0.28
CA ARG A 46 -16.00 2.45 0.65
C ARG A 46 -15.91 0.99 0.20
N ILE A 47 -16.74 0.12 0.79
CA ILE A 47 -16.72 -1.30 0.44
C ILE A 47 -17.28 -1.53 -0.97
N GLU A 48 -18.22 -0.66 -1.35
CA GLU A 48 -18.94 -0.60 -2.61
C GLU A 48 -18.03 -0.24 -3.79
N ASP A 49 -16.91 0.43 -3.53
CA ASP A 49 -15.95 0.83 -4.56
C ASP A 49 -15.08 -0.37 -5.01
N LYS A 50 -15.19 -1.53 -4.38
CA LYS A 50 -14.43 -2.72 -4.79
C LYS A 50 -14.94 -3.27 -6.12
N PRO A 51 -14.05 -3.76 -7.00
CA PRO A 51 -14.46 -4.41 -8.26
C PRO A 51 -15.39 -5.61 -8.05
N THR A 52 -15.26 -6.29 -6.92
CA THR A 52 -15.99 -7.51 -6.60
C THR A 52 -17.27 -7.25 -5.80
N PHE A 53 -17.62 -5.99 -5.47
CA PHE A 53 -18.68 -5.70 -4.50
C PHE A 53 -20.00 -6.44 -4.76
N LEU A 54 -20.44 -6.53 -6.02
CA LEU A 54 -21.69 -7.21 -6.41
C LEU A 54 -21.55 -8.74 -6.54
N ASN A 55 -20.34 -9.25 -6.73
CA ASN A 55 -20.10 -10.65 -7.10
C ASN A 55 -19.25 -11.41 -6.06
N PHE A 56 -19.00 -10.81 -4.90
CA PHE A 56 -18.22 -11.40 -3.81
C PHE A 56 -19.13 -12.22 -2.89
N GLY A 57 -19.55 -13.39 -3.38
CA GLY A 57 -20.40 -14.31 -2.64
C GLY A 57 -20.66 -15.59 -3.45
N SER A 58 -20.92 -16.69 -2.74
CA SER A 58 -21.32 -17.95 -3.37
C SER A 58 -22.82 -17.93 -3.62
N GLU A 59 -23.21 -17.65 -4.85
CA GLU A 59 -24.60 -17.75 -5.28
C GLU A 59 -24.80 -19.06 -6.03
N ARG A 60 -25.72 -19.90 -5.54
CA ARG A 60 -25.97 -21.23 -6.13
C ARG A 60 -24.70 -22.08 -6.31
N ARG A 61 -23.75 -21.97 -5.37
CA ARG A 61 -22.42 -22.65 -5.40
C ARG A 61 -21.47 -22.16 -6.50
N GLN A 62 -21.68 -20.96 -7.01
CA GLN A 62 -20.83 -20.31 -8.00
C GLN A 62 -20.42 -18.91 -7.54
N VAL A 63 -19.24 -18.49 -7.95
CA VAL A 63 -18.74 -17.12 -7.82
C VAL A 63 -18.31 -16.66 -9.21
N ILE A 64 -18.79 -15.50 -9.66
CA ILE A 64 -18.46 -14.96 -10.98
C ILE A 64 -17.40 -13.87 -10.81
N TYR A 65 -16.23 -14.05 -11.43
CA TYR A 65 -15.16 -13.07 -11.46
C TYR A 65 -15.44 -12.02 -12.55
N GLY A 66 -16.47 -11.20 -12.31
CA GLY A 66 -16.98 -10.22 -13.28
C GLY A 66 -16.02 -9.06 -13.56
N GLU A 67 -15.07 -8.83 -12.67
CA GLU A 67 -14.02 -7.82 -12.82
C GLU A 67 -12.94 -8.21 -13.85
N GLY A 68 -12.84 -9.50 -14.20
CA GLY A 68 -11.84 -10.01 -15.13
C GLY A 68 -10.41 -9.66 -14.70
N ILE A 69 -9.65 -8.99 -15.59
CA ILE A 69 -8.26 -8.60 -15.31
C ILE A 69 -8.13 -7.35 -14.42
N TYR A 70 -9.24 -6.65 -14.18
CA TYR A 70 -9.28 -5.42 -13.41
C TYR A 70 -9.42 -5.75 -11.91
N VAL A 71 -8.36 -6.31 -11.34
CA VAL A 71 -8.28 -6.67 -9.92
C VAL A 71 -7.38 -5.67 -9.18
N GLY A 72 -7.80 -5.25 -7.98
CA GLY A 72 -7.01 -4.34 -7.14
C GLY A 72 -6.77 -2.99 -7.82
N TYR A 73 -5.53 -2.47 -7.75
CA TYR A 73 -5.16 -1.16 -8.29
C TYR A 73 -5.56 -0.96 -9.76
N LYS A 74 -5.51 -2.01 -10.59
CA LYS A 74 -5.89 -1.96 -12.00
C LYS A 74 -7.33 -1.51 -12.21
N TYR A 75 -8.25 -1.90 -11.32
CA TYR A 75 -9.63 -1.46 -11.37
C TYR A 75 -9.76 0.01 -11.04
N TYR A 76 -9.16 0.45 -9.94
CA TYR A 76 -9.26 1.83 -9.46
C TYR A 76 -8.65 2.80 -10.47
N GLU A 77 -7.50 2.46 -11.07
CA GLU A 77 -6.90 3.24 -12.15
C GLU A 77 -7.79 3.29 -13.40
N LYS A 78 -8.34 2.13 -13.81
CA LYS A 78 -9.19 2.06 -15.01
C LYS A 78 -10.52 2.81 -14.84
N ALA A 79 -11.10 2.74 -13.65
CA ALA A 79 -12.37 3.37 -13.30
C ALA A 79 -12.22 4.82 -12.82
N LEU A 80 -10.99 5.33 -12.71
CA LEU A 80 -10.66 6.66 -12.20
C LEU A 80 -11.28 6.92 -10.81
N LEU A 81 -11.14 5.94 -9.92
CA LEU A 81 -11.67 5.99 -8.57
C LEU A 81 -10.55 6.20 -7.55
N ASP A 82 -10.73 7.20 -6.69
CA ASP A 82 -9.82 7.44 -5.58
C ASP A 82 -9.94 6.35 -4.51
N VAL A 83 -8.79 5.96 -3.97
CA VAL A 83 -8.64 5.02 -2.86
C VAL A 83 -8.14 5.75 -1.62
N LEU A 84 -8.37 5.16 -0.44
CA LEU A 84 -7.86 5.72 0.81
C LEU A 84 -6.33 5.59 0.87
N TYR A 85 -5.82 4.40 0.55
CA TYR A 85 -4.38 4.15 0.37
C TYR A 85 -4.17 3.31 -0.90
N PRO A 86 -3.34 3.77 -1.86
CA PRO A 86 -3.09 3.04 -3.09
C PRO A 86 -2.17 1.83 -2.89
N PHE A 87 -2.16 0.95 -3.89
CA PHE A 87 -1.18 -0.15 -3.92
C PHE A 87 0.24 0.42 -3.97
N GLY A 88 1.16 -0.18 -3.24
CA GLY A 88 2.53 0.28 -3.14
C GLY A 88 2.72 1.54 -2.29
N HIS A 89 1.65 2.08 -1.68
CA HIS A 89 1.77 3.23 -0.79
C HIS A 89 2.61 2.90 0.44
N ASP A 90 3.47 3.85 0.80
CA ASP A 90 4.30 3.83 1.98
C ASP A 90 4.64 5.26 2.43
N LEU A 91 5.11 5.34 3.66
CA LEU A 91 5.70 6.53 4.27
C LEU A 91 6.89 6.08 5.08
N SER A 92 7.86 6.98 5.23
CA SER A 92 9.09 6.78 5.98
C SER A 92 9.38 7.99 6.88
N TYR A 93 10.21 7.81 7.89
CA TYR A 93 10.77 8.91 8.69
C TYR A 93 11.89 9.70 7.99
N THR A 94 12.35 9.25 6.83
CA THR A 94 13.27 10.00 5.95
C THR A 94 12.63 10.27 4.59
N SER A 95 13.38 10.94 3.70
CA SER A 95 12.94 11.25 2.35
C SER A 95 13.92 10.72 1.31
N PHE A 96 13.41 10.20 0.20
CA PHE A 96 14.21 9.68 -0.90
C PHE A 96 14.05 10.53 -2.16
N VAL A 97 15.15 10.66 -2.91
CA VAL A 97 15.17 11.27 -4.23
C VAL A 97 15.56 10.21 -5.25
N TYR A 98 14.74 10.09 -6.29
CA TYR A 98 14.99 9.24 -7.45
C TYR A 98 15.56 10.11 -8.57
N CYS A 99 16.71 9.74 -9.13
CA CYS A 99 17.37 10.49 -10.20
C CYS A 99 18.05 9.56 -11.21
N ASP A 100 18.43 10.14 -12.35
CA ASP A 100 19.19 9.47 -13.42
C ASP A 100 18.54 8.15 -13.91
N LEU A 101 17.23 8.20 -14.19
CA LEU A 101 16.53 7.06 -14.79
C LEU A 101 17.04 6.83 -16.21
N THR A 102 17.68 5.69 -16.43
CA THR A 102 18.06 5.20 -17.76
C THR A 102 17.24 3.95 -18.08
N VAL A 103 16.62 3.92 -19.25
CA VAL A 103 15.78 2.80 -19.69
C VAL A 103 16.28 2.30 -21.03
N ASP A 104 16.56 1.00 -21.08
CA ASP A 104 16.82 0.23 -22.30
C ASP A 104 15.60 -0.65 -22.63
N THR A 105 15.65 -1.37 -23.76
CA THR A 105 14.54 -2.26 -24.19
C THR A 105 14.19 -3.36 -23.20
N THR A 106 15.14 -3.75 -22.34
CA THR A 106 14.98 -4.85 -21.37
C THR A 106 15.38 -4.49 -19.94
N SER A 107 15.89 -3.28 -19.70
CA SER A 107 16.42 -2.91 -18.39
C SER A 107 16.08 -1.47 -18.03
N ALA A 108 15.94 -1.20 -16.74
CA ALA A 108 15.85 0.15 -16.21
C ALA A 108 16.83 0.28 -15.05
N LYS A 109 17.61 1.35 -15.05
CA LYS A 109 18.52 1.71 -13.96
C LYS A 109 18.08 3.04 -13.39
N LEU A 110 18.00 3.13 -12.08
CA LEU A 110 17.59 4.32 -11.35
C LEU A 110 18.52 4.51 -10.16
N ASN A 111 18.99 5.73 -9.94
CA ASN A 111 19.73 6.09 -8.74
C ASN A 111 18.74 6.52 -7.66
N VAL A 112 18.91 5.98 -6.45
CA VAL A 112 18.10 6.33 -5.28
C VAL A 112 19.02 6.90 -4.21
N ARG A 113 18.69 8.08 -3.71
CA ARG A 113 19.46 8.76 -2.65
C ARG A 113 18.56 9.05 -1.46
N ASN A 114 19.00 8.63 -0.27
CA ASN A 114 18.42 9.12 0.98
C ASN A 114 18.85 10.59 1.18
N SER A 115 17.85 11.46 1.34
CA SER A 115 18.02 12.91 1.43
C SER A 115 17.68 13.48 2.80
N GLY A 116 17.24 12.65 3.74
CA GLY A 116 17.01 13.07 5.13
C GLY A 116 18.11 12.57 6.08
N ASP A 117 17.92 12.84 7.37
CA ASP A 117 18.92 12.62 8.41
C ASP A 117 18.83 11.23 9.06
N VAL A 118 17.80 10.45 8.72
CA VAL A 118 17.55 9.12 9.30
C VAL A 118 17.94 8.03 8.29
N ALA A 119 18.75 7.07 8.75
CA ALA A 119 19.14 5.92 7.95
C ALA A 119 17.96 4.98 7.68
N GLU A 120 17.89 4.45 6.47
CA GLU A 120 16.87 3.49 6.05
C GLU A 120 17.38 2.70 4.84
N ALA A 121 16.93 1.45 4.72
CA ALA A 121 17.16 0.62 3.56
C ALA A 121 16.25 1.05 2.39
N VAL A 122 16.82 1.08 1.18
CA VAL A 122 16.11 1.27 -0.10
C VAL A 122 15.58 -0.06 -0.61
#